data_AF-A0A964Q9I4-F1
#
_entry.id   AF-A0A964Q9I4-F1
#
_cell.length_a   1.000
_cell.length_b   1.000
_cell.length_c   1.000
_cell.angle_alpha   90.00
_cell.angle_beta   90.00
_cell.angle_gamma   90.00
#
_symmetry.space_group_name_H-M   'P 1'
#
loop_
_entity.id
_entity.type
_entity.pdbx_description
1 polymer ?
#
loop_
_entity_poly.entity_id
_entity_poly.type
_entity_poly.pdbx_seq_one_letter_code
_entity_poly.pdbx_strand_id
1 'polypeptide(L)'
;MKSLSSFLITSAVIAASTTASAALIAGEIVLVGFQASGSPSDSFSFASLVNVDAGTVLYFTDNGFTTGTGFRGVSSTDNDGNEGLVKYTVGANALAAGQVVSSLSTNAANGAWTLTGLIYSTGTGHDFFNWTIGS
;
A
#
# COMPACT_ATOMS: atom_id res chain seq x y z
N MET A 1 -56.84 -31.54 7.87
CA MET A 1 -55.73 -30.76 7.28
C MET A 1 -55.13 -29.92 8.42
N LYS A 2 -53.88 -30.19 8.82
CA LYS A 2 -53.23 -29.53 9.98
C LYS A 2 -52.50 -28.28 9.50
N SER A 3 -52.81 -27.14 10.11
CA SER A 3 -52.19 -25.83 9.86
C SER A 3 -50.68 -25.89 10.13
N LEU A 4 -49.87 -25.38 9.20
CA LEU A 4 -48.47 -25.06 9.46
C LEU A 4 -48.32 -23.55 9.60
N SER A 5 -47.90 -23.15 10.81
CA SER A 5 -47.61 -21.79 11.22
C SER A 5 -46.52 -21.15 10.38
N SER A 6 -46.76 -19.90 9.95
CA SER A 6 -45.80 -19.07 9.23
C SER A 6 -44.63 -18.67 10.15
N PHE A 7 -43.41 -18.91 9.71
CA PHE A 7 -42.17 -18.52 10.39
C PHE A 7 -41.64 -17.25 9.70
N LEU A 8 -41.72 -16.10 10.37
CA LEU A 8 -41.08 -14.87 9.87
C LEU A 8 -39.59 -14.94 10.21
N ILE A 9 -38.73 -15.03 9.19
CA ILE A 9 -37.29 -14.84 9.34
C ILE A 9 -37.01 -13.35 9.15
N THR A 10 -36.78 -12.62 10.25
CA THR A 10 -36.29 -11.24 10.19
C THR A 10 -34.81 -11.28 9.84
N SER A 11 -34.48 -10.92 8.60
CA SER A 11 -33.09 -10.78 8.17
C SER A 11 -32.50 -9.51 8.79
N ALA A 12 -31.47 -9.65 9.62
CA ALA A 12 -30.71 -8.51 10.11
C ALA A 12 -29.76 -8.04 9.00
N VAL A 13 -29.98 -6.82 8.50
CA VAL A 13 -29.02 -6.16 7.61
C VAL A 13 -27.82 -5.76 8.47
N ILE A 14 -26.73 -6.53 8.38
CA ILE A 14 -25.42 -6.12 8.91
C ILE A 14 -24.89 -5.08 7.93
N ALA A 15 -25.02 -3.80 8.29
CA ALA A 15 -24.37 -2.73 7.56
C ALA A 15 -22.85 -2.89 7.75
N ALA A 16 -22.17 -3.40 6.72
CA ALA A 16 -20.72 -3.39 6.67
C ALA A 16 -20.27 -1.93 6.50
N SER A 17 -19.81 -1.32 7.58
CA SER A 17 -19.15 -0.01 7.55
C SER A 17 -17.83 -0.18 6.79
N THR A 18 -17.80 0.11 5.49
CA THR A 18 -16.54 0.30 4.79
C THR A 18 -15.98 1.65 5.24
N THR A 19 -15.16 1.66 6.29
CA THR A 19 -14.32 2.81 6.58
C THR A 19 -13.38 2.96 5.39
N ALA A 20 -13.53 4.05 4.63
CA ALA A 20 -12.50 4.43 3.68
C ALA A 20 -11.22 4.63 4.49
N SER A 21 -10.17 3.87 4.17
CA SER A 21 -8.84 4.08 4.75
C SER A 21 -8.44 5.53 4.51
N ALA A 22 -7.99 6.21 5.56
CA ALA A 22 -7.50 7.57 5.40
C ALA A 22 -6.27 7.54 4.48
N ALA A 23 -6.27 8.42 3.49
CA ALA A 23 -5.09 8.70 2.68
C ALA A 23 -3.91 9.01 3.61
N LEU A 24 -2.79 8.30 3.41
CA LEU A 24 -1.59 8.56 4.20
C LEU A 24 -1.06 9.95 3.84
N ILE A 25 -0.67 10.73 4.85
CA ILE A 25 -0.04 12.03 4.63
C ILE A 25 1.48 11.90 4.58
N ALA A 26 2.13 12.88 3.95
CA ALA A 26 3.59 12.91 3.88
C ALA A 26 4.23 12.81 5.27
N GLY A 27 5.20 11.91 5.41
CA GLY A 27 5.91 11.65 6.66
C GLY A 27 5.41 10.47 7.48
N GLU A 28 4.34 9.78 7.07
CA GLU A 28 3.79 8.64 7.82
C GLU A 28 4.45 7.28 7.54
N ILE A 29 5.33 7.22 6.53
CA ILE A 29 6.16 6.06 6.20
C ILE A 29 7.62 6.49 6.23
N VAL A 30 8.48 5.67 6.84
CA VAL A 30 9.92 5.90 6.94
C VAL A 30 10.71 4.70 6.45
N LEU A 31 11.75 4.93 5.65
CA LEU A 31 12.75 3.91 5.33
C LEU A 31 13.73 3.77 6.50
N VAL A 32 13.86 2.55 7.04
CA VAL A 32 14.64 2.28 8.27
C VAL A 32 15.79 1.32 8.06
N GLY A 33 15.91 0.74 6.87
CA GLY A 33 17.00 -0.17 6.54
C GLY A 33 17.18 -0.34 5.04
N PHE A 34 18.42 -0.56 4.64
CA PHE A 34 18.82 -0.85 3.27
C PHE A 34 20.01 -1.80 3.29
N GLN A 35 20.00 -2.79 2.41
CA GLN A 35 21.09 -3.73 2.15
C GLN A 35 21.36 -3.77 0.65
N ALA A 36 22.60 -3.48 0.27
CA ALA A 36 23.12 -3.61 -1.09
C ALA A 36 24.40 -4.44 -1.07
N SER A 37 24.28 -5.72 -0.71
CA SER A 37 25.41 -6.66 -0.68
C SER A 37 25.43 -7.59 -1.89
N GLY A 38 24.54 -7.36 -2.85
CA GLY A 38 24.36 -8.14 -4.07
C GLY A 38 23.19 -9.10 -3.98
N SER A 39 22.53 -9.30 -5.12
CA SER A 39 21.44 -10.27 -5.26
C SER A 39 21.84 -11.68 -4.79
N PRO A 40 21.00 -12.39 -4.01
CA PRO A 40 19.60 -12.06 -3.68
C PRO A 40 19.41 -11.30 -2.36
N SER A 41 20.48 -10.79 -1.74
CA SER A 41 20.41 -10.16 -0.41
C SER A 41 19.97 -8.69 -0.42
N ASP A 42 19.89 -8.10 -1.62
CA ASP A 42 19.48 -6.71 -1.79
C ASP A 42 18.04 -6.51 -1.28
N SER A 43 17.88 -5.56 -0.37
CA SER A 43 16.61 -5.35 0.31
C SER A 43 16.52 -3.99 0.98
N PHE A 44 15.31 -3.59 1.30
CA PHE A 44 15.03 -2.44 2.14
C PHE A 44 13.96 -2.79 3.16
N SER A 45 13.85 -1.95 4.18
CA SER A 45 12.78 -2.04 5.18
C SER A 45 12.19 -0.67 5.42
N PHE A 46 10.88 -0.63 5.62
CA PHE A 46 10.16 0.57 6.04
C PHE A 46 9.47 0.36 7.38
N ALA A 47 9.15 1.44 8.07
CA ALA A 47 8.24 1.44 9.21
C ALA A 47 7.06 2.37 8.95
N SER A 48 5.87 1.97 9.39
CA SER A 48 4.73 2.88 9.47
C SER A 48 4.80 3.69 10.77
N LEU A 49 4.60 4.99 10.72
CA LEU A 49 4.52 5.84 11.91
C LEU A 49 3.09 6.00 12.43
N VAL A 50 2.13 5.50 11.65
CA VAL A 50 0.71 5.43 11.98
C VAL A 50 0.18 4.01 11.75
N ASN A 51 -1.06 3.78 12.18
CA ASN A 51 -1.77 2.58 11.78
C ASN A 51 -2.14 2.68 10.30
N VAL A 52 -1.92 1.62 9.54
CA VAL A 52 -2.22 1.55 8.11
C VAL A 52 -3.19 0.42 7.87
N ASP A 53 -4.36 0.73 7.32
CA ASP A 53 -5.43 -0.25 7.15
C ASP A 53 -5.06 -1.33 6.12
N ALA A 54 -5.66 -2.51 6.30
CA ALA A 54 -5.58 -3.61 5.36
C ALA A 54 -6.02 -3.19 3.95
N GLY A 55 -5.32 -3.68 2.93
CA GLY A 55 -5.58 -3.35 1.53
C GLY A 55 -4.94 -2.04 1.06
N THR A 56 -4.36 -1.22 1.96
CA THR A 56 -3.57 -0.05 1.56
C THR A 56 -2.40 -0.49 0.67
N VAL A 57 -2.14 0.25 -0.40
CA VAL A 57 -1.09 -0.05 -1.37
C VAL A 57 0.01 1.01 -1.26
N LEU A 58 1.23 0.56 -0.96
CA LEU A 58 2.43 1.39 -0.90
C LEU A 58 3.30 1.09 -2.13
N TYR A 59 3.75 2.13 -2.81
CA TYR A 59 4.64 2.04 -3.96
C TYR A 59 6.02 2.58 -3.60
N PHE A 60 7.07 1.85 -4.02
CA PHE A 60 8.46 2.18 -3.81
C PHE A 60 9.19 2.17 -5.15
N THR A 61 10.03 3.18 -5.38
CA THR A 61 10.90 3.30 -6.56
C THR A 61 12.15 4.10 -6.21
N ASP A 62 13.22 3.85 -6.96
CA ASP A 62 14.43 4.66 -7.03
C ASP A 62 14.33 5.83 -8.01
N ASN A 63 13.23 5.92 -8.79
CA ASN A 63 12.91 7.14 -9.52
C ASN A 63 12.70 8.28 -8.54
N GLY A 64 13.56 9.29 -8.62
CA GLY A 64 13.38 10.51 -7.85
C GLY A 64 12.10 11.23 -8.24
N PHE A 65 11.55 11.98 -7.30
CA PHE A 65 10.37 12.80 -7.51
C PHE A 65 10.75 14.14 -8.17
N THR A 66 10.04 14.52 -9.23
CA THR A 66 10.15 15.85 -9.85
C THR A 66 9.18 16.81 -9.17
N THR A 67 9.50 18.11 -9.13
CA THR A 67 8.84 19.15 -8.31
C THR A 67 7.31 19.25 -8.49
N GLY A 68 6.57 18.32 -7.87
CA GLY A 68 5.12 18.33 -7.72
C GLY A 68 4.31 17.55 -8.77
N THR A 69 4.93 16.96 -9.81
CA THR A 69 4.19 16.34 -10.93
C THR A 69 4.28 14.81 -11.01
N GLY A 70 5.18 14.19 -10.23
CA GLY A 70 5.37 12.74 -10.23
C GLY A 70 6.83 12.33 -10.30
N PHE A 71 7.08 11.03 -10.44
CA PHE A 71 8.42 10.46 -10.61
C PHE A 71 9.12 10.98 -11.88
N ARG A 72 10.44 10.87 -11.94
CA ARG A 72 11.19 11.18 -13.18
C ARG A 72 10.77 10.24 -14.31
N GLY A 73 10.51 10.81 -15.49
CA GLY A 73 10.19 10.04 -16.70
C GLY A 73 8.71 9.70 -16.87
N VAL A 74 7.82 10.20 -16.01
CA VAL A 74 6.37 9.97 -16.15
C VAL A 74 5.82 10.55 -17.47
N SER A 75 4.84 9.86 -18.04
CA SER A 75 4.10 10.27 -19.24
C SER A 75 2.60 10.30 -18.96
N SER A 76 1.80 10.86 -19.88
CA SER A 76 0.33 10.88 -19.75
C SER A 76 -0.32 9.49 -19.66
N THR A 77 0.42 8.43 -20.01
CA THR A 77 -0.06 7.05 -19.99
C THR A 77 0.68 6.15 -19.01
N ASP A 78 1.72 6.67 -18.33
CA ASP A 78 2.57 5.89 -17.45
C ASP A 78 3.12 6.76 -16.30
N ASN A 79 2.71 6.43 -15.09
CA ASN A 79 3.13 7.13 -13.88
C ASN A 79 4.34 6.46 -13.19
N ASP A 80 4.92 5.38 -13.74
CA ASP A 80 6.02 4.64 -13.11
C ASP A 80 7.38 5.29 -13.38
N GLY A 81 7.43 6.14 -14.41
CA GLY A 81 8.65 6.81 -14.82
C GLY A 81 9.54 5.92 -15.68
N ASN A 82 10.86 6.08 -15.51
CA ASN A 82 11.85 5.39 -16.34
C ASN A 82 12.32 4.02 -15.78
N GLU A 83 11.80 3.59 -14.63
CA GLU A 83 12.26 2.42 -13.85
C GLU A 83 11.04 1.65 -13.31
N GLY A 84 11.24 0.41 -12.85
CA GLY A 84 10.16 -0.40 -12.31
C GLY A 84 9.74 0.02 -10.90
N LEU A 85 8.48 -0.24 -10.56
CA LEU A 85 7.96 -0.06 -9.21
C LEU A 85 7.93 -1.38 -8.43
N VAL A 86 8.17 -1.26 -7.13
CA VAL A 86 7.89 -2.32 -6.16
C VAL A 86 6.67 -1.91 -5.34
N LYS A 87 5.68 -2.79 -5.27
CA LYS A 87 4.44 -2.57 -4.53
C LYS A 87 4.38 -3.45 -3.30
N TYR A 88 3.93 -2.88 -2.18
CA TYR A 88 3.49 -3.59 -0.99
C TYR A 88 1.99 -3.38 -0.78
N THR A 89 1.23 -4.48 -0.62
CA THR A 89 -0.19 -4.41 -0.22
C THR A 89 -0.30 -4.86 1.22
N VAL A 90 -0.82 -3.99 2.08
CA VAL A 90 -1.04 -4.31 3.50
C VAL A 90 -2.02 -5.47 3.62
N GLY A 91 -1.62 -6.50 4.35
CA GLY A 91 -2.39 -7.72 4.55
C GLY A 91 -3.55 -7.53 5.54
N ALA A 92 -4.30 -8.61 5.76
CA ALA A 92 -5.50 -8.59 6.58
C ALA A 92 -5.27 -8.13 8.04
N ASN A 93 -4.03 -8.23 8.54
CA ASN A 93 -3.69 -7.82 9.90
C ASN A 93 -3.49 -6.30 10.08
N ALA A 94 -3.58 -5.51 8.99
CA ALA A 94 -3.17 -4.11 8.98
C ALA A 94 -1.69 -3.93 9.39
N LEU A 95 -1.18 -2.70 9.38
CA LEU A 95 0.08 -2.36 10.05
C LEU A 95 -0.25 -1.48 11.26
N ALA A 96 0.25 -1.86 12.44
CA ALA A 96 0.24 -0.95 13.58
C ALA A 96 1.38 0.08 13.45
N ALA A 97 1.22 1.25 14.04
CA ALA A 97 2.31 2.22 14.17
C ALA A 97 3.56 1.58 14.80
N GLY A 98 4.73 1.86 14.23
CA GLY A 98 6.02 1.30 14.59
C GLY A 98 6.32 -0.08 14.00
N GLN A 99 5.41 -0.70 13.24
CA GLN A 99 5.69 -1.97 12.57
C GLN A 99 6.73 -1.78 11.48
N VAL A 100 7.77 -2.62 11.50
CA VAL A 100 8.82 -2.66 10.47
C VAL A 100 8.53 -3.81 9.51
N VAL A 101 8.54 -3.50 8.21
CA VAL A 101 8.32 -4.46 7.13
C VAL A 101 9.56 -4.49 6.24
N SER A 102 10.09 -5.69 6.00
CA SER A 102 11.17 -5.94 5.05
C SER A 102 10.63 -6.30 3.67
N SER A 103 11.33 -5.86 2.62
CA SER A 103 11.09 -6.26 1.22
C SER A 103 11.32 -7.75 0.95
N LEU A 104 11.95 -8.47 1.89
CA LEU A 104 12.13 -9.92 1.83
C LEU A 104 11.05 -10.69 2.60
N SER A 105 10.14 -9.99 3.28
CA SER A 105 9.08 -10.64 4.06
C SER A 105 8.13 -11.42 3.16
N THR A 106 7.88 -12.68 3.51
CA THR A 106 6.92 -13.56 2.83
C THR A 106 5.64 -13.78 3.64
N ASN A 107 5.47 -13.04 4.76
CA ASN A 107 4.28 -13.16 5.60
C ASN A 107 3.07 -12.46 4.97
N ALA A 108 2.32 -13.21 4.17
CA ALA A 108 1.12 -12.75 3.47
C ALA A 108 0.03 -12.18 4.40
N ALA A 109 0.00 -12.57 5.68
CA ALA A 109 -0.97 -12.03 6.64
C ALA A 109 -0.70 -10.54 6.95
N ASN A 110 0.57 -10.14 6.93
CA ASN A 110 0.99 -8.75 7.15
C ASN A 110 1.03 -7.97 5.83
N GLY A 111 1.32 -8.64 4.71
CA GLY A 111 1.18 -8.08 3.37
C GLY A 111 1.92 -8.84 2.28
N ALA A 112 1.76 -8.39 1.05
CA ALA A 112 2.34 -9.03 -0.14
C ALA A 112 3.13 -8.03 -0.98
N TRP A 113 4.32 -8.47 -1.42
CA TRP A 113 5.17 -7.74 -2.34
C TRP A 113 4.91 -8.17 -3.79
N THR A 114 4.93 -7.22 -4.71
CA THR A 114 4.78 -7.48 -6.15
C THR A 114 5.62 -6.49 -6.95
N LEU A 115 6.37 -6.98 -7.94
CA LEU A 115 6.97 -6.16 -8.97
C LEU A 115 5.88 -5.76 -9.96
N THR A 116 5.69 -4.46 -10.20
CA THR A 116 4.73 -3.96 -11.18
C THR A 116 5.43 -3.39 -12.41
N GLY A 117 4.71 -3.34 -13.52
CA GLY A 117 5.03 -2.47 -14.65
C GLY A 117 3.84 -1.56 -14.95
N LEU A 118 4.08 -0.46 -15.66
CA LEU A 118 3.15 0.60 -16.09
C LEU A 118 1.93 0.82 -15.16
N ILE A 119 1.96 1.82 -14.26
CA ILE A 119 0.76 2.36 -13.62
C ILE A 119 0.10 3.33 -14.59
N TYR A 120 -1.03 2.90 -15.14
CA TYR A 120 -1.93 3.77 -15.86
C TYR A 120 -2.60 4.74 -14.90
N SER A 121 -2.69 6.02 -15.30
CA SER A 121 -3.49 7.03 -14.61
C SER A 121 -4.98 6.66 -14.68
N THR A 122 -5.46 5.83 -13.76
CA THR A 122 -6.90 5.65 -13.54
C THR A 122 -7.30 6.48 -12.32
N GLY A 123 -7.85 7.67 -12.60
CA GLY A 123 -8.60 8.58 -11.71
C GLY A 123 -8.35 8.50 -10.19
N THR A 124 -7.77 9.58 -9.64
CA THR A 124 -7.77 9.97 -8.21
C THR A 124 -7.50 8.84 -7.20
N GLY A 125 -6.26 8.75 -6.70
CA GLY A 125 -5.98 7.93 -5.50
C GLY A 125 -4.56 7.42 -5.29
N HIS A 126 -3.55 7.88 -6.02
CA HIS A 126 -2.17 7.48 -5.76
C HIS A 126 -1.44 8.60 -5.00
N ASP A 127 -1.40 8.48 -3.67
CA ASP A 127 -0.57 9.33 -2.83
C ASP A 127 0.88 8.89 -2.95
N PHE A 128 1.65 9.65 -3.74
CA PHE A 128 3.09 9.44 -3.86
C PHE A 128 3.80 10.21 -2.74
N PHE A 129 4.48 9.49 -1.86
CA PHE A 129 5.21 10.07 -0.73
C PHE A 129 6.46 10.84 -1.22
N ASN A 130 6.54 12.13 -0.86
CA ASN A 130 7.75 12.92 -0.99
C ASN A 130 8.64 12.75 0.24
N TRP A 131 9.79 12.09 0.08
CA TRP A 131 10.85 12.05 1.07
C TRP A 131 11.95 13.05 0.67
N THR A 132 11.98 14.23 1.30
CA THR A 132 13.09 15.18 1.14
C THR A 132 14.12 14.93 2.25
N ILE A 133 15.27 14.34 1.93
CA ILE A 133 16.44 14.46 2.81
C ILE A 133 17.04 15.82 2.53
N GLY A 134 16.85 16.75 3.47
CA GLY A 134 17.67 17.95 3.52
C GLY A 134 19.11 17.52 3.78
N SER A 135 19.99 17.81 2.82
CA SER A 135 21.43 17.94 3.05
C SER A 135 21.73 19.20 3.84
#